data_AF-A0A2E1KHZ3-F1
#
_entry.id   AF-A0A2E1KHZ3-F1
#
_cell.length_a   1.000
_cell.length_b   1.000
_cell.length_c   1.000
_cell.angle_alpha   90.00
_cell.angle_beta   90.00
_cell.angle_gamma   90.00
#
_symmetry.space_group_name_H-M   'P 1'
#
loop_
_entity.id
_entity.type
_entity.pdbx_description
1 polymer ?
#
loop_
_entity_poly.entity_id
_entity_poly.type
_entity_poly.pdbx_seq_one_letter_code
_entity_poly.pdbx_strand_id
1 'polypeptide(L)'
;MHTVELLDHLLATAQQLGYQIRREWLDGQGGGCCEFAGQRWIFLDLALSVPEQLEQLTDALRNQPGVAKLDLPNPVRAQLARQSAA
;
A
#
# COMPACT_ATOMS: atom_id res chain seq x y z
N MET A 1 8.08 -14.35 -6.23
CA MET A 1 8.09 -12.89 -6.00
C MET A 1 8.56 -12.66 -4.57
N HIS A 2 9.61 -11.88 -4.40
CA HIS A 2 10.14 -11.52 -3.07
C HIS A 2 9.29 -10.40 -2.43
N THR A 3 9.31 -10.30 -1.11
CA THR A 3 8.53 -9.29 -0.36
C THR A 3 8.81 -7.86 -0.83
N VAL A 4 10.05 -7.55 -1.19
CA VAL A 4 10.46 -6.24 -1.73
C VAL A 4 9.80 -5.97 -3.08
N GLU A 5 9.83 -6.94 -4.00
CA GLU A 5 9.18 -6.81 -5.30
C GLU A 5 7.66 -6.60 -5.14
N LEU A 6 7.06 -7.29 -4.17
CA LEU A 6 5.62 -7.20 -3.88
C LEU A 6 5.25 -5.81 -3.34
N LEU A 7 6.09 -5.25 -2.47
CA LEU A 7 5.97 -3.87 -1.99
C LEU A 7 6.06 -2.89 -3.17
N ASP A 8 7.03 -3.06 -4.08
CA ASP A 8 7.17 -2.21 -5.27
C ASP A 8 5.93 -2.27 -6.17
N HIS A 9 5.34 -3.44 -6.37
CA HIS A 9 4.09 -3.57 -7.12
C HIS A 9 2.89 -2.89 -6.44
N LEU A 10 2.79 -2.94 -5.11
CA LEU A 10 1.73 -2.24 -4.38
C LEU A 10 1.93 -0.72 -4.43
N LEU A 11 3.17 -0.23 -4.38
CA LEU A 11 3.49 1.19 -4.60
C LEU A 11 3.07 1.64 -6.01
N ALA A 12 3.40 0.85 -7.03
CA ALA A 12 2.97 1.13 -8.41
C ALA A 12 1.44 1.11 -8.54
N THR A 13 0.78 0.14 -7.91
CA THR A 13 -0.69 0.03 -7.88
C THR A 13 -1.33 1.26 -7.23
N ALA A 14 -0.78 1.73 -6.11
CA ALA A 14 -1.22 2.96 -5.47
C ALA A 14 -1.11 4.18 -6.40
N GLN A 15 0.02 4.31 -7.11
CA GLN A 15 0.22 5.40 -8.07
C GLN A 15 -0.77 5.34 -9.23
N GLN A 16 -1.04 4.15 -9.78
CA GLN A 16 -2.04 3.94 -10.83
C GLN A 16 -3.46 4.30 -10.36
N LEU A 17 -3.73 4.12 -9.07
CA LEU A 17 -4.99 4.53 -8.46
C LEU A 17 -5.05 6.04 -8.15
N GLY A 18 -4.00 6.81 -8.42
CA GLY A 18 -3.94 8.26 -8.23
C GLY A 18 -3.48 8.71 -6.84
N TYR A 19 -2.92 7.80 -6.04
CA TYR A 19 -2.30 8.17 -4.78
C TYR A 19 -0.93 8.80 -5.01
N GLN A 20 -0.63 9.82 -4.21
CA GLN A 20 0.74 10.28 -4.00
C GLN A 20 1.33 9.54 -2.81
N ILE A 21 2.56 9.05 -2.95
CA ILE A 21 3.25 8.32 -1.89
C ILE A 21 4.26 9.26 -1.26
N ARG A 22 4.11 9.50 0.04
CA ARG A 22 5.09 10.23 0.83
C ARG A 22 5.81 9.25 1.73
N ARG A 23 7.11 9.13 1.53
CA ARG A 23 8.00 8.34 2.38
C ARG A 23 8.49 9.24 3.50
N GLU A 24 8.20 8.88 4.73
CA GLU A 24 8.49 9.70 5.91
C GLU A 24 8.99 8.84 7.05
N TRP A 25 9.81 9.39 7.94
CA TRP A 25 10.12 8.75 9.22
C TRP A 25 9.01 9.06 10.22
N LEU A 26 8.19 8.07 10.56
CA LEU A 26 7.08 8.21 11.52
C LEU A 26 7.30 7.40 12.81
N ASP A 27 8.57 7.10 13.11
CA ASP A 27 9.02 6.46 14.36
C ASP A 27 8.33 5.11 14.66
N GLY A 28 8.00 4.36 13.61
CA GLY A 28 7.36 3.04 13.72
C GLY A 28 5.89 3.10 14.09
N GLN A 29 5.28 4.29 14.17
CA GLN A 29 3.83 4.44 14.39
C GLN A 29 3.03 3.94 13.18
N GLY A 30 3.71 3.74 12.04
CA GLY A 30 3.06 3.59 10.76
C GLY A 30 2.45 4.90 10.29
N GLY A 31 1.88 4.84 9.10
CA GLY A 31 1.06 5.90 8.52
C GLY A 31 -0.25 5.32 8.00
N GLY A 32 -0.90 6.02 7.09
CA GLY A 32 -2.12 5.53 6.47
C GLY A 32 -2.45 6.25 5.18
N CYS A 33 -3.63 5.95 4.65
CA CYS A 33 -4.20 6.72 3.57
C CYS A 33 -5.04 7.88 4.10
N CYS A 34 -4.89 9.05 3.49
CA CYS A 34 -5.80 10.18 3.71
C CYS A 34 -6.09 10.90 2.40
N GLU A 35 -7.11 11.75 2.43
CA GLU A 35 -7.39 12.68 1.34
C GLU A 35 -7.28 14.11 1.88
N PHE A 36 -6.50 14.94 1.20
CA PHE A 36 -6.33 16.34 1.52
C PHE A 36 -6.38 17.17 0.24
N ALA A 37 -7.25 18.18 0.22
CA ALA A 37 -7.48 19.05 -0.94
C ALA A 37 -7.80 18.28 -2.24
N GLY A 38 -8.58 17.19 -2.14
CA GLY A 38 -8.94 16.33 -3.28
C GLY A 38 -7.80 15.43 -3.77
N GLN A 39 -6.63 15.48 -3.13
CA GLN A 39 -5.50 14.60 -3.42
C GLN A 39 -5.43 13.48 -2.37
N ARG A 40 -5.38 12.24 -2.85
CA ARG A 40 -5.17 11.06 -1.99
C ARG A 40 -3.69 10.84 -1.75
N TRP A 41 -3.33 10.60 -0.49
CA TRP A 41 -1.96 10.40 -0.03
C TRP A 41 -1.84 9.07 0.70
N ILE A 42 -0.70 8.40 0.54
CA ILE A 42 -0.26 7.31 1.40
C ILE A 42 1.05 7.74 2.03
N PHE A 43 1.10 7.69 3.37
CA PHE A 43 2.31 7.92 4.13
C PHE A 43 2.95 6.58 4.47
N LEU A 44 4.08 6.29 3.83
CA LEU A 44 4.86 5.08 4.08
C LEU A 44 5.91 5.38 5.14
N ASP A 45 5.83 4.69 6.27
CA ASP A 45 6.80 4.85 7.36
C ASP A 45 8.08 4.08 7.05
N LEU A 46 9.18 4.82 6.90
CA LEU A 46 10.50 4.25 6.62
C LEU A 46 11.15 3.57 7.83
N ALA A 47 10.64 3.82 9.05
CA ALA A 47 11.11 3.15 10.25
C ALA A 47 10.56 1.72 10.38
N LEU A 48 9.50 1.36 9.63
CA LEU A 48 8.95 0.01 9.57
C LEU A 48 9.82 -0.93 8.72
N SER A 49 9.82 -2.21 9.06
CA SER A 49 10.41 -3.27 8.24
C SER A 49 9.64 -3.46 6.94
N VAL A 50 10.26 -4.07 5.92
CA VAL A 50 9.63 -4.31 4.61
C VAL A 50 8.29 -5.09 4.73
N PRO A 51 8.17 -6.16 5.54
CA PRO A 51 6.89 -6.83 5.75
C PRO A 51 5.82 -5.91 6.38
N GLU A 52 6.18 -5.07 7.35
CA GLU A 52 5.25 -4.14 8.00
C GLU A 52 4.79 -3.05 7.01
N GLN A 53 5.71 -2.50 6.21
CA GLN A 53 5.39 -1.56 5.13
C GLN A 53 4.47 -2.20 4.08
N LEU A 54 4.70 -3.47 3.76
CA LEU A 54 3.86 -4.24 2.84
C LEU A 54 2.44 -4.41 3.39
N GLU A 55 2.29 -4.76 4.66
CA GLU A 55 0.99 -4.86 5.33
C GLU A 55 0.27 -3.52 5.37
N GLN A 56 1.00 -2.45 5.74
CA GLN A 56 0.50 -1.09 5.74
C GLN A 56 -0.10 -0.68 4.38
N LEU A 57 0.63 -0.94 3.29
CA LEU A 57 0.13 -0.67 1.93
C LEU A 57 -1.02 -1.57 1.54
N THR A 58 -0.98 -2.83 1.94
CA THR A 58 -2.05 -3.80 1.68
C THR A 58 -3.36 -3.30 2.28
N ASP A 59 -3.33 -2.82 3.53
CA ASP A 59 -4.51 -2.31 4.23
C ASP A 59 -5.04 -1.00 3.65
N ALA A 60 -4.15 -0.12 3.19
CA ALA A 60 -4.55 1.12 2.52
C ALA A 60 -5.28 0.87 1.19
N LEU A 61 -4.89 -0.20 0.46
CA LEU A 61 -5.35 -0.44 -0.90
C LEU A 61 -6.49 -1.47 -1.01
N ARG A 62 -6.56 -2.47 -0.12
CA ARG A 62 -7.50 -3.61 -0.25
C ARG A 62 -8.97 -3.23 -0.42
N ASN A 63 -9.39 -2.12 0.19
CA ASN A 63 -10.78 -1.66 0.16
C ASN A 63 -11.05 -0.62 -0.94
N GLN A 64 -10.06 -0.32 -1.78
CA GLN A 64 -10.21 0.67 -2.84
C GLN A 64 -10.94 0.06 -4.05
N PRO A 65 -12.09 0.63 -4.47
CA PRO A 65 -12.89 0.08 -5.57
C PRO A 65 -12.14 0.06 -6.91
N GLY A 66 -11.09 0.86 -7.06
CA GLY A 66 -10.24 0.86 -8.24
C GLY A 66 -9.35 -0.38 -8.37
N VAL A 67 -9.00 -1.06 -7.26
CA VAL A 67 -8.14 -2.26 -7.29
C VAL A 67 -8.77 -3.36 -8.13
N ALA A 68 -10.08 -3.59 -7.99
CA ALA A 68 -10.80 -4.63 -8.74
C ALA A 68 -10.81 -4.39 -10.26
N LYS A 69 -10.53 -3.16 -10.71
CA LYS A 69 -10.53 -2.76 -12.12
C LYS A 69 -9.13 -2.85 -12.75
N LEU A 70 -8.08 -3.01 -11.96
CA LEU A 70 -6.71 -3.11 -12.46
C LEU A 70 -6.36 -4.55 -12.83
N ASP A 71 -5.60 -4.71 -13.91
CA ASP A 71 -5.00 -5.98 -14.25
C ASP A 71 -3.69 -6.17 -13.47
N LEU A 72 -3.79 -6.86 -12.33
CA LEU A 72 -2.69 -7.04 -11.39
C LEU A 72 -2.10 -8.46 -11.47
N PRO A 73 -0.78 -8.65 -11.30
CA PRO A 73 -0.20 -9.98 -11.17
C PRO A 73 -0.87 -10.79 -10.05
N ASN A 74 -1.02 -12.11 -10.24
CA ASN A 74 -1.65 -13.00 -9.25
C ASN A 74 -1.09 -12.87 -7.83
N PRO A 75 0.24 -12.73 -7.60
CA PRO A 75 0.78 -12.51 -6.26
C PRO A 75 0.27 -11.23 -5.59
N VAL A 76 0.08 -10.16 -6.36
CA VAL A 76 -0.43 -8.86 -5.85
C VAL A 76 -1.90 -8.99 -5.49
N ARG A 77 -2.71 -9.64 -6.34
CA ARG A 77 -4.13 -9.91 -6.04
C ARG A 77 -4.27 -10.78 -4.78
N ALA A 78 -3.44 -11.82 -4.65
CA ALA A 78 -3.44 -12.68 -3.48
C ALA A 78 -3.09 -11.90 -2.21
N GLN A 79 -2.07 -11.02 -2.27
CA GLN A 79 -1.69 -10.18 -1.15
C GLN A 79 -2.82 -9.24 -0.71
N LEU A 80 -3.50 -8.57 -1.65
CA LEU A 80 -4.64 -7.68 -1.36
C LEU A 80 -5.87 -8.42 -0.83
N ALA A 81 -5.99 -9.72 -1.11
CA ALA A 81 -7.07 -10.56 -0.60
C ALA A 81 -6.81 -11.11 0.82
N ARG A 82 -5.56 -11.08 1.32
CA ARG A 82 -5.22 -11.60 2.65
C ARG A 82 -5.91 -10.76 3.73
N GLN A 83 -6.61 -11.40 4.67
CA GLN A 83 -7.10 -10.72 5.87
C GLN A 83 -5.92 -10.43 6.81
N SER A 84 -5.88 -9.23 7.38
CA SER A 84 -4.89 -8.87 8.39
C SER A 84 -5.19 -9.70 9.64
N ALA A 85 -4.16 -10.34 10.22
CA ALA A 85 -4.32 -11.01 11.50
C ALA A 85 -4.57 -9.90 12.55
N ALA A 86 -5.68 -10.02 13.27
CA ALA A 86 -6.09 -9.10 14.32
C ALA A 86 -5.10 -9.07 15.49
#